data_AF-A0A2E7TLZ9-F1
#
_entry.id   AF-A0A2E7TLZ9-F1
#
_cell.length_a   1.000
_cell.length_b   1.000
_cell.length_c   1.000
_cell.angle_alpha   90.00
_cell.angle_beta   90.00
_cell.angle_gamma   90.00
#
_symmetry.space_group_name_H-M   'P 1'
#
loop_
_entity.id
_entity.type
_entity.pdbx_description
1 polymer ?
#
loop_
_entity_poly.entity_id
_entity_poly.type
_entity_poly.pdbx_seq_one_letter_code
_entity_poly.pdbx_strand_id
1 'polypeptide(L)'
;MSSELKTNKISPATGTTTTLGDASDVFQLPASAEIDIASGATLDVNGTLDVTGATVSGLTTGSIVKISSTAVTSSVSSIDFAACFSATYETYLVTFVSIGNASSSSMYARFGDSDLSTTRTHGSQYHINYANNSNATETYTSSTNGFVIAPYANTGNILASSGQFWVYDPYDSSVATKVTGMWQGYSDNHATYVGGYIGGQVTAASQDESIQFHMLSGNIGNASITGRITIYGVAH
;
A
#
# COMPACT_ATOMS: atom_id res chain seq x y z
N MET A 1 -37.81 18.59 34.03
CA MET A 1 -38.62 19.32 33.04
C MET A 1 -37.82 19.36 31.76
N SER A 2 -38.38 18.95 30.63
CA SER A 2 -37.75 19.09 29.31
C SER A 2 -38.32 20.32 28.63
N SER A 3 -37.46 21.22 28.19
CA SER A 3 -37.82 22.26 27.25
C SER A 3 -37.56 21.74 25.83
N GLU A 4 -38.50 21.92 24.92
CA GLU A 4 -38.37 21.51 23.52
C GLU A 4 -38.36 22.75 22.63
N LEU A 5 -37.34 22.88 21.77
CA LEU A 5 -37.26 23.92 20.76
C LEU A 5 -37.59 23.32 19.39
N LYS A 6 -38.70 23.76 18.78
CA LYS A 6 -39.07 23.41 17.41
C LYS A 6 -38.85 24.61 16.52
N THR A 7 -37.85 24.55 15.65
CA THR A 7 -37.60 25.56 14.63
C THR A 7 -37.11 24.89 13.35
N ASN A 8 -37.43 25.50 12.22
CA ASN A 8 -36.91 25.06 10.93
C ASN A 8 -35.52 25.66 10.63
N LYS A 9 -35.19 26.79 11.25
CA LYS A 9 -33.93 27.51 10.99
C LYS A 9 -33.47 28.28 12.22
N ILE A 10 -32.16 28.24 12.46
CA ILE A 10 -31.45 29.14 13.37
C ILE A 10 -30.54 30.01 12.50
N SER A 11 -30.71 31.33 12.55
CA SER A 11 -29.93 32.29 11.74
C SER A 11 -29.26 33.29 12.67
N PRO A 12 -27.94 33.20 12.87
CA PRO A 12 -27.20 34.11 13.73
C PRO A 12 -27.08 35.48 13.05
N ALA A 13 -26.91 36.55 13.82
CA ALA A 13 -26.55 37.84 13.25
C ALA A 13 -25.15 37.77 12.62
N THR A 14 -24.90 38.57 11.58
CA THR A 14 -23.59 38.60 10.91
C THR A 14 -22.45 38.83 11.90
N GLY A 15 -21.37 38.05 11.79
CA GLY A 15 -20.21 38.14 12.68
C GLY A 15 -20.41 37.54 14.07
N THR A 16 -21.52 36.82 14.30
CA THR A 16 -21.77 36.13 15.57
C THR A 16 -21.56 34.62 15.44
N THR A 17 -20.99 34.03 16.49
CA THR A 17 -20.89 32.57 16.62
C THR A 17 -22.16 32.05 17.28
N THR A 18 -22.70 30.94 16.76
CA THR A 18 -23.74 30.18 17.46
C THR A 18 -23.11 29.02 18.19
N THR A 19 -23.44 28.89 19.47
CA THR A 19 -23.01 27.79 20.33
C THR A 19 -24.22 26.90 20.61
N LEU A 20 -24.08 25.59 20.39
CA LEU A 20 -25.12 24.60 20.66
C LEU A 20 -24.64 23.70 21.80
N GLY A 21 -25.16 23.95 23.02
CA GLY A 21 -24.77 23.26 24.25
C GLY A 21 -23.58 23.89 24.98
N ASP A 22 -23.40 23.50 26.24
CA ASP A 22 -22.26 23.87 27.09
C ASP A 22 -21.23 22.73 27.16
N ALA A 23 -20.14 22.94 27.91
CA ALA A 23 -19.12 21.91 28.11
C ALA A 23 -19.71 20.63 28.72
N SER A 24 -19.43 19.48 28.10
CA SER A 24 -19.96 18.14 28.42
C SER A 24 -21.37 17.83 27.90
N ASP A 25 -22.03 18.77 27.22
CA ASP A 25 -23.24 18.45 26.49
C ASP A 25 -22.92 17.56 25.28
N VAL A 26 -23.88 16.69 24.93
CA VAL A 26 -23.79 15.87 23.73
C VAL A 26 -24.75 16.41 22.68
N PHE A 27 -24.22 16.97 21.61
CA PHE A 27 -25.00 17.29 20.41
C PHE A 27 -25.11 16.03 19.53
N GLN A 28 -26.32 15.45 19.49
CA GLN A 28 -26.59 14.24 18.69
C GLN A 28 -27.45 14.57 17.48
N LEU A 29 -27.07 14.00 16.34
CA LEU A 29 -27.89 14.00 15.14
C LEU A 29 -28.64 12.67 15.04
N PRO A 30 -29.92 12.68 14.64
CA PRO A 30 -30.64 11.44 14.37
C PRO A 30 -30.00 10.69 13.19
N ALA A 31 -30.27 9.39 13.10
CA ALA A 31 -29.82 8.60 11.96
C ALA A 31 -30.26 9.25 10.63
N SER A 32 -29.35 9.29 9.67
CA SER A 32 -29.53 9.92 8.35
C SER A 32 -29.62 11.45 8.33
N ALA A 33 -29.43 12.15 9.44
CA ALA A 33 -29.20 13.59 9.40
C ALA A 33 -27.75 13.91 9.00
N GLU A 34 -27.58 14.99 8.27
CA GLU A 34 -26.29 15.43 7.73
C GLU A 34 -25.88 16.78 8.33
N ILE A 35 -24.57 16.99 8.48
CA ILE A 35 -23.98 18.31 8.68
C ILE A 35 -23.41 18.72 7.33
N ASP A 36 -24.01 19.74 6.71
CA ASP A 36 -23.47 20.33 5.50
C ASP A 36 -22.60 21.56 5.85
N ILE A 37 -21.35 21.54 5.41
CA ILE A 37 -20.40 22.64 5.57
C ILE A 37 -20.29 23.32 4.21
N ALA A 38 -20.79 24.56 4.14
CA ALA A 38 -20.81 25.33 2.90
C ALA A 38 -19.42 25.39 2.25
N SER A 39 -19.39 25.39 0.91
CA SER A 39 -18.14 25.43 0.14
C SER A 39 -17.23 26.58 0.58
N GLY A 40 -15.96 26.27 0.83
CA GLY A 40 -14.95 27.21 1.32
C GLY A 40 -14.95 27.44 2.84
N ALA A 41 -15.93 26.91 3.58
CA ALA A 41 -15.89 26.89 5.04
C ALA A 41 -15.04 25.72 5.56
N THR A 42 -14.66 25.78 6.83
CA THR A 42 -13.85 24.77 7.50
C THR A 42 -14.62 24.15 8.66
N LEU A 43 -14.49 22.83 8.81
CA LEU A 43 -14.82 22.13 10.06
C LEU A 43 -13.54 22.06 10.90
N ASP A 44 -13.52 22.79 12.01
CA ASP A 44 -12.42 22.75 12.97
C ASP A 44 -12.80 21.88 14.17
N VAL A 45 -12.11 20.75 14.35
CA VAL A 45 -12.31 19.82 15.46
C VAL A 45 -11.12 19.91 16.40
N ASN A 46 -11.24 20.70 17.46
CA ASN A 46 -10.20 20.87 18.49
C ASN A 46 -10.19 19.72 19.53
N GLY A 47 -10.27 18.48 19.03
CA GLY A 47 -10.39 17.26 19.82
C GLY A 47 -10.18 16.01 18.97
N THR A 48 -10.88 14.93 19.27
CA THR A 48 -10.83 13.71 18.47
C THR A 48 -12.01 13.66 17.51
N LEU A 49 -11.73 13.56 16.20
CA LEU A 49 -12.70 13.15 15.20
C LEU A 49 -12.61 11.63 15.03
N ASP A 50 -13.64 10.90 15.48
CA ASP A 50 -13.75 9.46 15.23
C ASP A 50 -14.64 9.21 14.01
N VAL A 51 -14.02 8.73 12.93
CA VAL A 51 -14.66 8.37 11.66
C VAL A 51 -14.61 6.85 11.43
N THR A 52 -14.41 6.06 12.48
CA THR A 52 -14.32 4.60 12.37
C THR A 52 -15.61 4.04 11.79
N GLY A 53 -15.50 3.36 10.65
CA GLY A 53 -16.65 2.79 9.93
C GLY A 53 -17.39 3.77 9.01
N ALA A 54 -16.98 5.04 8.96
CA ALA A 54 -17.49 6.01 7.98
C ALA A 54 -16.72 5.94 6.65
N THR A 55 -17.39 6.25 5.55
CA THR A 55 -16.72 6.56 4.28
C THR A 55 -16.10 7.95 4.39
N VAL A 56 -14.78 8.06 4.25
CA VAL A 56 -14.07 9.34 4.23
C VAL A 56 -13.62 9.64 2.79
N SER A 57 -14.16 10.70 2.22
CA SER A 57 -13.71 11.26 0.93
C SER A 57 -13.06 12.63 1.16
N GLY A 58 -12.02 12.96 0.40
CA GLY A 58 -11.35 14.27 0.50
C GLY A 58 -10.29 14.39 1.61
N LEU A 59 -9.67 13.28 2.03
CA LEU A 59 -8.44 13.33 2.82
C LEU A 59 -7.39 14.17 2.07
N THR A 60 -6.65 14.99 2.81
CA THR A 60 -5.70 15.95 2.25
C THR A 60 -4.68 15.29 1.33
N THR A 61 -4.36 15.98 0.24
CA THR A 61 -3.19 15.72 -0.62
C THR A 61 -1.98 15.28 0.22
N GLY A 62 -1.36 14.17 -0.18
CA GLY A 62 -0.21 13.55 0.47
C GLY A 62 -0.53 12.46 1.51
N SER A 63 -1.80 12.21 1.84
CA SER A 63 -2.17 11.16 2.80
C SER A 63 -1.96 9.75 2.22
N ILE A 64 -1.41 8.83 3.03
CA ILE A 64 -1.28 7.41 2.67
C ILE A 64 -2.55 6.66 3.10
N VAL A 65 -3.31 6.16 2.13
CA VAL A 65 -4.59 5.46 2.33
C VAL A 65 -4.40 3.98 2.09
N LYS A 66 -4.74 3.14 3.07
CA LYS A 66 -4.68 1.67 2.91
C LYS A 66 -5.74 1.21 1.91
N ILE A 67 -5.32 0.49 0.87
CA ILE A 67 -6.20 -0.06 -0.17
C ILE A 67 -6.51 -1.52 0.10
N SER A 68 -5.48 -2.35 0.28
CA SER A 68 -5.65 -3.78 0.47
C SER A 68 -4.52 -4.38 1.29
N SER A 69 -4.78 -5.52 1.95
CA SER A 69 -3.79 -6.25 2.75
C SER A 69 -4.08 -7.73 2.75
N THR A 70 -3.07 -8.54 2.48
CA THR A 70 -3.16 -10.00 2.52
C THR A 70 -2.16 -10.54 3.53
N ALA A 71 -2.67 -11.31 4.50
CA ALA A 71 -1.83 -12.06 5.42
C ALA A 71 -1.43 -13.40 4.78
N VAL A 72 -0.17 -13.80 4.98
CA VAL A 72 0.39 -15.05 4.49
C VAL A 72 0.57 -15.97 5.69
N THR A 73 -0.44 -16.78 5.98
CA THR A 73 -0.47 -17.69 7.14
C THR A 73 -0.14 -19.13 6.78
N SER A 74 -0.02 -19.43 5.48
CA SER A 74 0.33 -20.74 4.93
C SER A 74 1.07 -20.57 3.62
N SER A 75 1.70 -21.63 3.14
CA SER A 75 2.39 -21.62 1.84
C SER A 75 1.41 -21.40 0.69
N VAL A 76 1.68 -20.42 -0.17
CA VAL A 76 0.89 -20.08 -1.37
C VAL A 76 1.81 -19.92 -2.58
N SER A 77 1.35 -20.28 -3.78
CA SER A 77 2.15 -20.13 -5.01
C SER A 77 2.27 -18.68 -5.47
N SER A 78 1.26 -17.87 -5.18
CA SER A 78 1.22 -16.44 -5.47
C SER A 78 0.34 -15.70 -4.46
N ILE A 79 0.50 -14.38 -4.42
CA ILE A 79 -0.38 -13.45 -3.71
C ILE A 79 -0.83 -12.41 -4.70
N ASP A 80 -2.14 -12.30 -4.87
CA ASP A 80 -2.76 -11.53 -5.94
C ASP A 80 -3.50 -10.35 -5.35
N PHE A 81 -3.26 -9.17 -5.92
CA PHE A 81 -4.02 -7.96 -5.64
C PHE A 81 -4.65 -7.49 -6.96
N ALA A 82 -5.82 -8.04 -7.26
CA ALA A 82 -6.61 -7.68 -8.43
C ALA A 82 -7.25 -6.29 -8.27
N ALA A 83 -7.24 -5.48 -9.33
CA ALA A 83 -7.82 -4.14 -9.40
C ALA A 83 -7.44 -3.22 -8.21
N CYS A 84 -6.20 -3.33 -7.73
CA CYS A 84 -5.71 -2.54 -6.60
C CYS A 84 -5.19 -1.16 -7.00
N PHE A 85 -4.92 -0.95 -8.29
CA PHE A 85 -4.52 0.34 -8.85
C PHE A 85 -5.68 0.92 -9.65
N SER A 86 -5.89 2.23 -9.51
CA SER A 86 -6.98 2.99 -10.13
C SER A 86 -6.53 4.41 -10.48
N ALA A 87 -7.35 5.13 -11.23
CA ALA A 87 -7.13 6.55 -11.50
C ALA A 87 -7.20 7.44 -10.24
N THR A 88 -7.62 6.90 -9.08
CA THR A 88 -7.71 7.65 -7.82
C THR A 88 -6.34 7.98 -7.22
N TYR A 89 -5.28 7.25 -7.56
CA TYR A 89 -3.94 7.54 -7.07
C TYR A 89 -2.92 7.38 -8.20
N GLU A 90 -2.00 8.34 -8.31
CA GLU A 90 -0.85 8.26 -9.23
C GLU A 90 0.31 7.47 -8.60
N THR A 91 0.43 7.54 -7.27
CA THR A 91 1.51 6.89 -6.52
C THR A 91 0.96 5.91 -5.49
N TYR A 92 1.58 4.76 -5.39
CA TYR A 92 1.24 3.71 -4.43
C TYR A 92 2.46 3.29 -3.63
N LEU A 93 2.25 2.94 -2.36
CA LEU A 93 3.24 2.29 -1.51
C LEU A 93 2.84 0.84 -1.31
N VAL A 94 3.75 -0.07 -1.62
CA VAL A 94 3.64 -1.49 -1.26
C VAL A 94 4.60 -1.77 -0.12
N THR A 95 4.08 -2.39 0.94
CA THR A 95 4.90 -2.90 2.05
C THR A 95 4.76 -4.41 2.12
N PHE A 96 5.83 -5.09 2.51
CA PHE A 96 5.80 -6.51 2.82
C PHE A 96 6.61 -6.75 4.09
N VAL A 97 6.07 -7.56 4.99
CA VAL A 97 6.65 -7.84 6.30
C VAL A 97 6.66 -9.33 6.52
N SER A 98 7.79 -9.85 6.98
CA SER A 98 7.99 -11.25 7.33
C SER A 98 7.56 -12.22 6.22
N ILE A 99 7.88 -11.90 4.97
CA ILE A 99 7.63 -12.82 3.85
C ILE A 99 8.80 -13.80 3.74
N GLY A 100 8.58 -15.03 4.19
CA GLY A 100 9.53 -16.14 4.02
C GLY A 100 9.33 -16.86 2.69
N ASN A 101 10.37 -17.56 2.24
CA ASN A 101 10.27 -18.49 1.11
C ASN A 101 10.21 -19.94 1.63
N ALA A 102 9.37 -20.77 1.01
CA ALA A 102 9.32 -22.21 1.34
C ALA A 102 10.54 -22.98 0.82
N SER A 103 11.25 -22.43 -0.17
CA SER A 103 12.45 -23.00 -0.80
C SER A 103 13.42 -21.90 -1.24
N SER A 104 14.69 -22.25 -1.49
CA SER A 104 15.74 -21.33 -1.94
C SER A 104 15.45 -20.73 -3.32
N SER A 105 14.66 -19.66 -3.36
CA SER A 105 14.20 -18.99 -4.58
C SER A 105 14.01 -17.49 -4.36
N SER A 106 14.09 -16.71 -5.44
CA SER A 106 13.84 -15.26 -5.43
C SER A 106 12.33 -14.97 -5.50
N MET A 107 11.90 -13.90 -4.83
CA MET A 107 10.55 -13.38 -4.92
C MET A 107 10.46 -12.28 -5.98
N TYR A 108 9.45 -12.37 -6.83
CA TYR A 108 9.17 -11.45 -7.91
C TYR A 108 7.80 -10.79 -7.73
N ALA A 109 7.65 -9.61 -8.31
CA ALA A 109 6.35 -9.07 -8.64
C ALA A 109 6.23 -8.78 -10.13
N ARG A 110 5.00 -8.94 -10.62
CA ARG A 110 4.58 -8.61 -11.97
C ARG A 110 3.24 -7.90 -11.91
N PHE A 111 3.03 -7.01 -12.86
CA PHE A 111 1.77 -6.29 -12.98
C PHE A 111 0.82 -7.02 -13.92
N GLY A 112 -0.45 -6.62 -13.96
CA GLY A 112 -1.44 -7.21 -14.86
C GLY A 112 -2.67 -6.34 -15.06
N ASP A 113 -3.61 -6.87 -15.83
CA ASP A 113 -4.97 -6.35 -15.97
C ASP A 113 -5.79 -6.51 -14.68
N SER A 114 -6.99 -5.94 -14.66
CA SER A 114 -7.86 -5.89 -13.47
C SER A 114 -8.15 -7.24 -12.82
N ASP A 115 -8.06 -8.35 -13.53
CA ASP A 115 -8.31 -9.71 -13.03
C ASP A 115 -7.07 -10.61 -12.99
N LEU A 116 -5.89 -10.09 -13.36
CA LEU A 116 -4.64 -10.82 -13.50
C LEU A 116 -4.71 -11.99 -14.51
N SER A 117 -5.68 -11.98 -15.43
CA SER A 117 -5.74 -12.95 -16.54
C SER A 117 -4.57 -12.76 -17.51
N THR A 118 -4.07 -11.53 -17.63
CA THR A 118 -2.81 -11.22 -18.30
C THR A 118 -1.81 -10.55 -17.36
N THR A 119 -0.65 -11.17 -17.20
CA THR A 119 0.45 -10.58 -16.42
C THR A 119 1.54 -10.06 -17.35
N ARG A 120 2.06 -8.88 -17.04
CA ARG A 120 3.14 -8.22 -17.78
C ARG A 120 4.44 -8.31 -17.01
N THR A 121 5.45 -8.82 -17.68
CA THR A 121 6.77 -9.08 -17.11
C THR A 121 7.88 -8.29 -17.81
N HIS A 122 7.54 -7.54 -18.86
CA HIS A 122 8.51 -6.86 -19.72
C HIS A 122 9.09 -5.59 -19.08
N GLY A 123 10.43 -5.50 -19.05
CA GLY A 123 11.15 -4.23 -18.83
C GLY A 123 11.83 -4.05 -17.48
N SER A 124 11.75 -5.05 -16.59
CA SER A 124 12.33 -5.01 -15.24
C SER A 124 13.87 -4.99 -15.27
N GLN A 125 14.46 -3.80 -15.42
CA GLN A 125 15.81 -3.55 -14.93
C GLN A 125 15.73 -3.35 -13.43
N TYR A 126 16.14 -4.36 -12.67
CA TYR A 126 16.32 -4.19 -11.23
C TYR A 126 17.76 -3.83 -10.93
N HIS A 127 17.94 -3.07 -9.85
CA HIS A 127 19.23 -2.73 -9.28
C HIS A 127 19.31 -3.34 -7.89
N ILE A 128 20.07 -4.42 -7.73
CA ILE A 128 20.41 -4.92 -6.39
C ILE A 128 21.81 -4.43 -6.07
N ASN A 129 21.91 -3.55 -5.08
CA ASN A 129 23.14 -3.40 -4.31
C ASN A 129 23.08 -4.38 -3.16
N TYR A 130 23.90 -5.42 -3.22
CA TYR A 130 24.21 -6.18 -2.02
C TYR A 130 25.34 -5.47 -1.31
N ALA A 131 25.10 -4.96 -0.10
CA ALA A 131 26.16 -4.58 0.81
C ALA A 131 26.17 -5.60 1.95
N ASN A 132 27.23 -6.39 2.04
CA ASN A 132 27.57 -7.10 3.28
C ASN A 132 28.76 -6.40 3.93
N ASN A 133 29.17 -6.86 5.13
CA ASN A 133 30.30 -6.26 5.87
C ASN A 133 31.64 -6.29 5.12
N SER A 134 31.73 -6.88 3.92
CA SER A 134 32.99 -7.10 3.21
C SER A 134 32.99 -6.68 1.74
N ASN A 135 31.84 -6.58 1.06
CA ASN A 135 31.75 -6.28 -0.37
C ASN A 135 30.43 -5.56 -0.72
N ALA A 136 30.51 -4.70 -1.75
CA ALA A 136 29.35 -4.21 -2.48
C ALA A 136 29.34 -4.85 -3.88
N THR A 137 28.20 -5.38 -4.33
CA THR A 137 28.04 -5.91 -5.69
C THR A 137 26.83 -5.30 -6.35
N GLU A 138 27.04 -4.67 -7.52
CA GLU A 138 26.00 -4.17 -8.41
C GLU A 138 25.67 -5.24 -9.45
N THR A 139 24.39 -5.52 -9.66
CA THR A 139 23.94 -6.46 -10.70
C THR A 139 22.72 -5.91 -11.40
N TYR A 140 22.84 -5.76 -12.72
CA TYR A 140 21.75 -5.43 -13.64
C TYR A 140 21.29 -6.69 -14.36
N THR A 141 20.03 -7.08 -14.22
CA THR A 141 19.47 -8.12 -15.08
C THR A 141 18.07 -7.77 -15.55
N SER A 142 17.67 -8.38 -16.65
CA SER A 142 16.29 -8.44 -17.10
C SER A 142 15.71 -9.83 -16.77
N SER A 143 14.43 -9.89 -16.40
CA SER A 143 13.76 -11.16 -16.11
C SER A 143 12.40 -11.22 -16.78
N THR A 144 12.04 -12.39 -17.31
CA THR A 144 10.70 -12.67 -17.83
C THR A 144 9.68 -12.98 -16.74
N ASN A 145 10.10 -13.00 -15.48
CA ASN A 145 9.23 -13.27 -14.33
C ASN A 145 8.75 -11.97 -13.63
N GLY A 146 9.18 -10.80 -14.10
CA GLY A 146 8.88 -9.50 -13.47
C GLY A 146 10.10 -8.91 -12.76
N PHE A 147 9.89 -7.98 -11.82
CA PHE A 147 10.98 -7.37 -11.05
C PHE A 147 11.20 -8.10 -9.73
N VAL A 148 12.46 -8.15 -9.29
CA VAL A 148 12.83 -8.86 -8.07
C VAL A 148 12.56 -7.97 -6.86
N ILE A 149 11.82 -8.49 -5.89
CA ILE A 149 11.52 -7.80 -4.62
C ILE A 149 12.47 -8.24 -3.52
N ALA A 150 12.76 -9.54 -3.46
CA ALA A 150 13.71 -10.13 -2.53
C ALA A 150 14.52 -11.18 -3.29
N PRO A 151 15.74 -10.85 -3.69
CA PRO A 151 16.58 -11.76 -4.45
C PRO A 151 17.13 -12.86 -3.55
N TYR A 152 17.49 -13.95 -4.22
CA TYR A 152 18.19 -15.12 -3.73
C TYR A 152 19.33 -14.76 -2.75
N ALA A 153 19.16 -15.11 -1.47
CA ALA A 153 20.29 -15.36 -0.58
C ALA A 153 20.60 -16.85 -0.64
N ASN A 154 21.83 -17.19 -1.07
CA ASN A 154 22.33 -18.54 -1.29
C ASN A 154 21.89 -19.58 -0.25
N THR A 155 21.21 -20.64 -0.73
CA THR A 155 21.12 -22.02 -0.17
C THR A 155 20.82 -22.22 1.33
N GLY A 156 20.52 -21.18 2.09
CA GLY A 156 19.98 -21.23 3.43
C GLY A 156 18.66 -20.48 3.45
N ASN A 157 17.66 -21.03 4.14
CA ASN A 157 16.34 -20.43 4.27
C ASN A 157 16.50 -18.93 4.62
N ILE A 158 16.02 -18.02 3.77
CA ILE A 158 15.75 -16.67 4.26
C ILE A 158 14.54 -16.86 5.14
N LEU A 159 14.72 -16.78 6.46
CA LEU A 159 13.61 -16.97 7.39
C LEU A 159 12.50 -15.99 7.01
N ALA A 160 12.79 -14.70 6.92
CA ALA A 160 11.83 -13.75 6.40
C ALA A 160 12.47 -12.50 5.82
N SER A 161 11.89 -12.00 4.73
CA SER A 161 12.21 -10.70 4.13
C SER A 161 11.13 -9.68 4.45
N SER A 162 11.55 -8.43 4.67
CA SER A 162 10.66 -7.28 4.84
C SER A 162 11.18 -6.12 4.01
N GLY A 163 10.28 -5.23 3.60
CA GLY A 163 10.66 -4.11 2.78
C GLY A 163 9.47 -3.34 2.26
N GLN A 164 9.77 -2.41 1.37
CA GLN A 164 8.77 -1.57 0.75
C GLN A 164 9.24 -1.08 -0.61
N PHE A 165 8.31 -0.79 -1.49
CA PHE A 165 8.58 -0.10 -2.74
C PHE A 165 7.40 0.78 -3.14
N TRP A 166 7.72 1.85 -3.84
CA TRP A 166 6.77 2.73 -4.49
C TRP A 166 6.46 2.22 -5.89
N VAL A 167 5.22 2.40 -6.32
CA VAL A 167 4.75 2.19 -7.70
C VAL A 167 4.22 3.53 -8.20
N TYR A 168 4.73 3.98 -9.34
CA TYR A 168 4.35 5.25 -9.96
C TYR A 168 3.61 5.01 -11.26
N ASP A 169 2.53 5.76 -11.42
CA ASP A 169 1.68 5.87 -12.60
C ASP A 169 1.15 4.53 -13.15
N PRO A 170 0.75 3.55 -12.32
CA PRO A 170 0.35 2.24 -12.82
C PRO A 170 -0.93 2.30 -13.67
N TYR A 171 -1.81 3.27 -13.41
CA TYR A 171 -3.08 3.42 -14.12
C TYR A 171 -3.01 4.38 -15.33
N ASP A 172 -1.84 4.93 -15.66
CA ASP A 172 -1.65 5.79 -16.83
C ASP A 172 -1.00 5.00 -17.97
N SER A 173 -1.79 4.63 -18.98
CA SER A 173 -1.31 3.90 -20.15
C SER A 173 -0.35 4.69 -21.05
N SER A 174 -0.22 6.01 -20.84
CA SER A 174 0.65 6.87 -21.64
C SER A 174 2.11 6.90 -21.16
N VAL A 175 2.36 6.44 -19.92
CA VAL A 175 3.69 6.37 -19.31
C VAL A 175 4.01 4.96 -18.84
N ALA A 176 5.29 4.70 -18.58
CA ALA A 176 5.72 3.41 -18.07
C ALA A 176 5.48 3.36 -16.56
N THR A 177 4.88 2.28 -16.07
CA THR A 177 4.80 1.99 -14.63
C THR A 177 6.19 1.80 -14.09
N LYS A 178 6.58 2.59 -13.08
CA LYS A 178 7.92 2.52 -12.46
C LYS A 178 7.84 2.04 -11.03
N VAL A 179 8.86 1.30 -10.60
CA VAL A 179 9.00 0.89 -9.19
C VAL A 179 10.37 1.24 -8.64
N THR A 180 10.39 1.67 -7.37
CA THR A 180 11.62 1.89 -6.60
C THR A 180 11.42 1.57 -5.14
N GLY A 181 12.40 0.98 -4.48
CA GLY A 181 12.25 0.62 -3.08
C GLY A 181 13.47 -0.03 -2.47
N MET A 182 13.24 -0.72 -1.37
CA MET A 182 14.26 -1.47 -0.65
C MET A 182 13.68 -2.67 0.07
N TRP A 183 14.54 -3.64 0.32
CA TRP A 183 14.23 -4.83 1.10
C TRP A 183 15.38 -5.16 2.05
N GLN A 184 15.06 -5.89 3.09
CA GLN A 184 16.00 -6.45 4.06
C GLN A 184 15.54 -7.85 4.45
N GLY A 185 16.47 -8.74 4.73
CA GLY A 185 16.19 -10.10 5.19
C GLY A 185 17.36 -10.66 5.97
N TYR A 186 17.12 -11.74 6.70
CA TYR A 186 18.16 -12.48 7.39
C TYR A 186 18.57 -13.69 6.55
N SER A 187 19.88 -13.84 6.30
CA SER A 187 20.43 -15.01 5.60
C SER A 187 21.00 -15.99 6.62
N ASP A 188 20.37 -17.15 6.77
CA ASP A 188 20.82 -18.21 7.68
C ASP A 188 22.24 -18.70 7.37
N ASN A 189 22.59 -18.77 6.08
CA ASN A 189 23.87 -19.31 5.62
C ASN A 189 25.08 -18.42 5.98
N HIS A 190 24.84 -17.12 6.13
CA HIS A 190 25.89 -16.15 6.50
C HIS A 190 25.75 -15.65 7.94
N ALA A 191 24.66 -16.02 8.63
CA ALA A 191 24.24 -15.45 9.90
C ALA A 191 24.25 -13.91 9.89
N THR A 192 23.85 -13.30 8.77
CA THR A 192 23.92 -11.85 8.55
C THR A 192 22.61 -11.30 8.00
N TYR A 193 22.38 -10.02 8.30
CA TYR A 193 21.37 -9.24 7.61
C TYR A 193 21.89 -8.85 6.23
N VAL A 194 21.04 -9.06 5.24
CA VAL A 194 21.23 -8.64 3.86
C VAL A 194 20.13 -7.66 3.49
N GLY A 195 20.43 -6.72 2.63
CA GLY A 195 19.44 -5.83 2.07
C GLY A 195 19.86 -5.35 0.70
N GLY A 196 18.92 -4.71 0.02
CA GLY A 196 19.17 -4.15 -1.29
C GLY A 196 18.04 -3.24 -1.74
N TYR A 197 18.22 -2.67 -2.91
CA TYR A 197 17.23 -1.83 -3.56
C TYR A 197 16.32 -2.67 -4.46
N ILE A 198 15.10 -2.17 -4.65
CA ILE A 198 14.12 -2.68 -5.61
C ILE A 198 14.03 -1.64 -6.70
N GLY A 199 14.06 -2.08 -7.96
CA GLY A 199 13.91 -1.21 -9.12
C GLY A 199 13.28 -1.98 -10.27
N GLY A 200 12.55 -1.27 -11.11
CA GLY A 200 11.93 -1.88 -12.28
C GLY A 200 11.03 -0.91 -13.02
N GLN A 201 10.67 -1.27 -14.24
CA GLN A 201 9.68 -0.58 -15.01
C GLN A 201 8.93 -1.59 -15.90
N VAL A 202 7.67 -1.30 -16.21
CA VAL A 202 6.91 -1.98 -17.25
C VAL A 202 6.56 -0.96 -18.32
N THR A 203 6.94 -1.25 -19.57
CA THR A 203 6.80 -0.31 -20.68
C THR A 203 5.33 0.05 -20.95
N ALA A 204 5.10 1.33 -21.23
CA ALA A 204 3.80 1.93 -21.54
C ALA A 204 3.14 1.24 -22.74
N ALA A 205 2.11 0.44 -22.48
CA ALA A 205 1.28 -0.17 -23.52
C ALA A 205 -0.18 -0.38 -23.05
N SER A 206 -0.40 -0.47 -21.73
CA SER A 206 -1.73 -0.60 -21.11
C SER A 206 -1.67 -0.23 -19.62
N GLN A 207 -2.83 0.01 -19.00
CA GLN A 207 -2.96 0.31 -17.56
C GLN A 207 -2.67 -0.95 -16.74
N ASP A 208 -1.73 -0.85 -15.79
CA ASP A 208 -1.44 -1.87 -14.78
C ASP A 208 -2.42 -1.70 -13.62
N GLU A 209 -3.51 -2.46 -13.63
CA GLU A 209 -4.57 -2.35 -12.61
C GLU A 209 -4.30 -3.23 -11.39
N SER A 210 -3.40 -4.22 -11.55
CA SER A 210 -3.16 -5.26 -10.55
C SER A 210 -1.67 -5.55 -10.38
N ILE A 211 -1.34 -6.17 -9.24
CA ILE A 211 0.00 -6.71 -8.96
C ILE A 211 -0.09 -8.12 -8.38
N GLN A 212 0.81 -8.99 -8.81
CA GLN A 212 0.97 -10.34 -8.29
C GLN A 212 2.40 -10.55 -7.78
N PHE A 213 2.50 -11.11 -6.58
CA PHE A 213 3.73 -11.58 -5.97
C PHE A 213 3.83 -13.09 -6.17
N HIS A 214 5.01 -13.58 -6.57
CA HIS A 214 5.25 -15.01 -6.75
C HIS A 214 6.73 -15.36 -6.53
N MET A 215 7.02 -16.63 -6.33
CA MET A 215 8.39 -17.15 -6.31
C MET A 215 8.78 -17.64 -7.71
N LEU A 216 10.07 -17.56 -8.05
CA LEU A 216 10.58 -18.24 -9.26
C LEU A 216 10.37 -19.76 -9.19
N SER A 217 10.40 -20.32 -7.98
CA SER A 217 10.12 -21.72 -7.68
C SER A 217 9.65 -21.88 -6.23
N GLY A 218 8.79 -22.85 -6.00
CA GLY A 218 8.20 -23.11 -4.68
C GLY A 218 7.10 -22.12 -4.31
N ASN A 219 6.89 -21.94 -3.01
CA ASN A 219 5.79 -21.15 -2.45
C ASN A 219 6.30 -19.96 -1.62
N ILE A 220 5.48 -18.91 -1.56
CA ILE A 220 5.58 -17.83 -0.59
C ILE A 220 5.05 -18.32 0.75
N GLY A 221 5.78 -18.04 1.83
CA GLY A 221 5.40 -18.39 3.20
C GLY A 221 5.63 -19.86 3.56
N ASN A 222 5.66 -20.13 4.87
CA ASN A 222 5.66 -21.47 5.44
C ASN A 222 4.86 -21.46 6.75
N ALA A 223 4.53 -22.64 7.29
CA ALA A 223 3.68 -22.76 8.48
C ALA A 223 4.25 -22.06 9.74
N SER A 224 5.55 -21.76 9.76
CA SER A 224 6.24 -21.14 10.89
C SER A 224 6.33 -19.62 10.79
N ILE A 225 5.86 -19.02 9.67
CA ILE A 225 6.11 -17.61 9.37
C ILE A 225 4.82 -16.96 8.86
N THR A 226 4.30 -16.04 9.66
CA THR A 226 3.14 -15.23 9.29
C THR A 226 3.60 -13.91 8.69
N GLY A 227 3.49 -13.81 7.37
CA GLY A 227 3.82 -12.60 6.62
C GLY A 227 2.61 -11.73 6.32
N ARG A 228 2.86 -10.53 5.79
CA ARG A 228 1.80 -9.63 5.29
C ARG A 228 2.32 -8.79 4.14
N ILE A 229 1.50 -8.62 3.11
CA ILE A 229 1.69 -7.61 2.06
C ILE A 229 0.55 -6.61 2.15
N THR A 230 0.84 -5.31 2.05
CA THR A 230 -0.17 -4.24 2.12
C THR A 230 0.11 -3.20 1.04
N ILE A 231 -0.96 -2.80 0.34
CA ILE A 231 -0.96 -1.76 -0.70
C ILE A 231 -1.64 -0.51 -0.13
N TYR A 232 -1.01 0.63 -0.35
CA TYR A 232 -1.53 1.94 -0.02
C TYR A 232 -1.49 2.85 -1.25
N GLY A 233 -2.46 3.76 -1.38
CA GLY A 233 -2.44 4.86 -2.34
C GLY A 233 -2.04 6.17 -1.66
N VAL A 234 -1.39 7.06 -2.40
CA VAL A 234 -1.10 8.43 -1.95
C VAL A 234 -2.15 9.37 -2.51
N ALA A 235 -3.01 9.92 -1.65
CA ALA A 235 -4.02 10.90 -2.04
C ALA A 235 -3.35 12.12 -2.69
N HIS A 236 -3.90 12.60 -3.80
CA HIS A 236 -3.47 13.84 -4.46
C HIS A 236 -4.49 14.95 -4.25
#